data_AF-A0AA41K409-F1
#
_entry.id   AF-A0AA41K409-F1
#
_cell.length_a   1.000
_cell.length_b   1.000
_cell.length_c   1.000
_cell.angle_alpha   90.00
_cell.angle_beta   90.00
_cell.angle_gamma   90.00
#
_symmetry.space_group_name_H-M   'P 1'
#
loop_
_entity.id
_entity.type
_entity.pdbx_description
1 polymer ?
#
loop_
_entity_poly.entity_id
_entity_poly.type
_entity_poly.pdbx_seq_one_letter_code
_entity_poly.pdbx_strand_id
1 'polypeptide(L)' 'MAKSKLVKANQKIAEEVVGGYKKIEETVVGGYKKIESGFVDQFLTKEGESVEDAKKRLAAEQTERKSQR' A
#
# COMPACT_ATOMS: atom_id res chain seq x y z
N MET A 1 38.09 -13.68 -9.68
CA MET A 1 37.76 -14.59 -8.57
C MET A 1 36.35 -15.14 -8.79
N ALA A 2 36.19 -16.44 -9.02
CA ALA A 2 34.85 -17.03 -9.16
C ALA A 2 34.14 -17.02 -7.81
N LYS A 3 32.96 -16.38 -7.69
CA LYS A 3 32.11 -16.53 -6.50
C LYS A 3 31.84 -18.01 -6.27
N SER A 4 32.05 -18.48 -5.03
CA SER A 4 31.83 -19.89 -4.67
C SER A 4 30.38 -20.30 -4.96
N LYS A 5 30.14 -21.60 -5.17
CA LYS A 5 28.80 -22.14 -5.41
C LYS A 5 27.82 -21.77 -4.28
N LEU A 6 28.31 -21.72 -3.04
CA LEU A 6 27.53 -21.32 -1.86
C LEU A 6 27.09 -19.86 -1.90
N VAL A 7 28.00 -18.94 -2.29
CA VAL A 7 27.66 -17.52 -2.43
C VAL A 7 26.59 -17.29 -3.49
N LYS A 8 26.65 -18.02 -4.62
CA LYS A 8 25.62 -17.94 -5.67
C LYS A 8 24.27 -18.48 -5.19
N ALA A 9 24.26 -19.60 -4.46
CA ALA A 9 23.04 -20.16 -3.89
C ALA A 9 22.39 -19.19 -2.90
N ASN A 10 23.16 -18.60 -1.99
CA ASN A 10 22.66 -17.61 -1.04
C ASN A 10 22.13 -16.34 -1.72
N GLN A 11 22.80 -15.86 -2.77
CA GLN A 11 22.32 -14.73 -3.55
C GLN A 11 20.95 -15.02 -4.18
N LYS A 12 20.78 -16.21 -4.79
CA LYS A 12 19.50 -16.63 -5.37
C LYS A 12 18.40 -16.72 -4.30
N ILE A 13 18.70 -17.30 -3.14
CA ILE A 13 17.73 -17.36 -2.03
C ILE A 13 17.30 -15.95 -1.60
N ALA A 14 18.26 -15.02 -1.47
CA ALA A 14 17.95 -13.64 -1.09
C ALA A 14 17.06 -12.95 -2.13
N GLU A 15 17.35 -13.12 -3.42
CA GLU A 15 16.55 -12.56 -4.51
C GLU A 15 15.12 -13.10 -4.50
N GLU A 16 14.95 -14.42 -4.32
CA GLU A 16 13.63 -15.08 -4.27
C GLU A 16 12.83 -14.66 -3.02
N VAL A 17 13.47 -14.59 -1.84
CA VAL A 17 12.81 -14.13 -0.62
C VAL A 17 12.37 -12.67 -0.76
N VAL A 18 13.23 -11.82 -1.34
CA VAL A 18 12.92 -10.41 -1.56
C VAL A 18 11.77 -10.24 -2.56
N GLY A 19 11.80 -10.99 -3.66
CA GLY A 19 10.71 -11.00 -4.63
C GLY A 19 9.40 -11.50 -4.03
N GLY A 20 9.47 -12.57 -3.23
CA GLY A 20 8.33 -13.17 -2.55
C GLY A 20 7.61 -12.19 -1.63
N TYR A 21 8.32 -11.52 -0.71
CA TYR A 21 7.66 -10.61 0.21
C TYR A 21 7.12 -9.37 -0.50
N LYS A 22 7.83 -8.82 -1.50
CA LYS A 22 7.34 -7.66 -2.28
C LYS A 22 6.04 -7.97 -3.00
N LYS A 23 5.94 -9.15 -3.62
CA LYS A 23 4.72 -9.58 -4.31
C LYS A 23 3.53 -9.69 -3.34
N ILE A 24 3.76 -10.22 -2.14
CA ILE A 24 2.73 -10.30 -1.10
C ILE A 24 2.30 -8.89 -0.67
N GLU A 25 3.26 -8.00 -0.41
CA GLU A 25 3.01 -6.61 -0.04
C GLU A 25 2.16 -5.89 -1.09
N GLU A 26 2.59 -5.93 -2.36
CA GLU A 26 1.87 -5.31 -3.47
C GLU A 26 0.44 -5.84 -3.60
N THR A 27 0.26 -7.15 -3.47
CA THR A 27 -1.05 -7.80 -3.58
C THR A 27 -1.97 -7.38 -2.44
N VAL A 28 -1.49 -7.44 -1.20
CA VAL A 28 -2.30 -7.15 -0.01
C VAL A 28 -2.61 -5.67 0.09
N VAL A 29 -1.60 -4.80 -0.04
CA VAL A 29 -1.76 -3.34 0.02
C VAL A 29 -2.59 -2.86 -1.16
N GLY A 30 -2.36 -3.40 -2.36
CA GLY A 30 -3.15 -3.09 -3.55
C GLY A 30 -4.61 -3.51 -3.42
N GLY A 31 -4.86 -4.72 -2.89
CA GLY A 31 -6.22 -5.20 -2.61
C GLY A 31 -6.95 -4.31 -1.60
N TYR A 32 -6.29 -3.96 -0.50
CA TYR A 32 -6.85 -3.04 0.49
C TYR A 32 -7.19 -1.67 -0.12
N LYS A 33 -6.26 -1.06 -0.88
CA LYS A 33 -6.49 0.24 -1.53
C LYS A 33 -7.72 0.23 -2.45
N LYS A 34 -7.98 -0.88 -3.15
CA LYS A 34 -9.17 -1.01 -4.01
C LYS A 34 -10.46 -1.03 -3.18
N ILE A 35 -10.49 -1.81 -2.10
CA ILE A 35 -11.65 -1.87 -1.19
C ILE A 35 -11.88 -0.50 -0.54
N GLU A 36 -10.83 0.12 -0.03
CA GLU A 36 -10.86 1.45 0.57
C GLU A 36 -11.40 2.49 -0.43
N SER A 37 -10.89 2.52 -1.66
CA SER A 37 -11.37 3.43 -2.69
C SER A 37 -12.85 3.21 -3.02
N GLY A 38 -13.30 1.97 -3.16
CA GLY A 38 -14.72 1.67 -3.41
C GLY A 38 -15.63 2.08 -2.26
N PHE A 39 -15.19 1.89 -1.02
CA PHE A 39 -15.93 2.35 0.16
C PHE A 39 -16.04 3.87 0.21
N VAL A 40 -14.94 4.58 -0.04
CA VAL A 40 -14.95 6.06 -0.09
C VAL A 40 -15.88 6.54 -1.19
N ASP A 41 -15.76 5.97 -2.39
CA ASP A 41 -16.59 6.33 -3.55
C ASP A 41 -18.08 6.18 -3.26
N GLN A 42 -18.47 5.04 -2.68
CA GLN A 42 -19.87 4.72 -2.46
C GLN A 42 -20.51 5.49 -1.28
N PHE A 43 -19.73 5.79 -0.24
CA PHE A 43 -20.31 6.23 1.04
C PHE A 43 -19.82 7.61 1.52
N LEU A 44 -18.67 8.09 1.07
CA LEU A 44 -17.99 9.25 1.69
C LEU A 44 -17.66 10.38 0.72
N THR A 45 -17.85 10.19 -0.59
CA THR A 45 -17.79 11.26 -1.59
C THR A 45 -19.01 12.16 -1.48
N LYS A 46 -18.82 13.43 -1.85
CA LYS A 46 -19.90 14.40 -2.07
C LYS A 46 -20.20 14.51 -3.57
N GLU A 47 -21.34 15.12 -3.92
CA GLU A 47 -21.72 15.31 -5.32
C GLU A 47 -20.62 16.09 -6.09
N GLY A 48 -20.13 15.50 -7.18
CA GLY A 48 -19.04 16.06 -7.99
C GLY A 48 -17.64 15.95 -7.37
N GLU A 49 -17.47 15.30 -6.21
CA GLU A 49 -16.18 15.08 -5.57
C GLU A 49 -15.51 13.80 -6.08
N SER A 50 -14.23 13.86 -6.44
CA SER A 50 -13.46 12.66 -6.78
C SER A 50 -13.09 11.85 -5.54
N VAL A 51 -12.87 10.54 -5.70
CA VAL A 51 -12.41 9.67 -4.59
C VAL A 51 -11.10 10.17 -3.98
N GLU A 52 -10.16 10.67 -4.79
CA GLU A 52 -8.90 11.20 -4.28
C GLU A 52 -9.10 12.46 -3.43
N ASP A 53 -9.98 13.36 -3.86
CA ASP A 53 -10.27 14.59 -3.13
C ASP A 53 -11.02 14.29 -1.83
N ALA A 54 -11.96 13.34 -1.87
CA ALA A 54 -12.62 12.83 -0.67
C ALA A 54 -11.60 12.26 0.33
N LYS A 55 -10.62 11.46 -0.12
CA LYS A 55 -9.57 10.93 0.76
C LYS A 55 -8.70 12.04 1.39
N LYS A 56 -8.29 13.04 0.60
CA LYS A 56 -7.50 14.19 1.11
C LYS A 56 -8.28 14.97 2.16
N ARG A 57 -9.56 15.26 1.89
CA ARG A 57 -10.46 15.95 2.82
C ARG A 57 -10.62 15.15 4.12
N LEU A 58 -10.95 13.86 4.03
CA LEU A 58 -11.12 13.00 5.20
C LEU A 58 -9.84 12.91 6.04
N ALA A 59 -8.67 12.87 5.42
CA ALA A 59 -7.39 12.87 6.12
C ALA A 59 -7.13 14.20 6.88
N ALA A 60 -7.47 15.33 6.27
CA ALA A 60 -7.40 16.64 6.92
C ALA A 60 -8.38 16.73 8.11
N GLU A 61 -9.65 16.35 7.90
CA GLU A 61 -10.69 16.31 8.95
C GLU A 61 -10.28 15.43 10.15
N GLN A 62 -9.66 14.27 9.89
CA GLN A 62 -9.16 13.40 10.97
C GLN A 62 -7.98 14.00 11.74
N THR A 63 -7.08 14.70 11.04
CA THR A 63 -5.94 15.38 11.68
C THR A 63 -6.42 16.50 12.59
N GLU A 64 -7.34 17.33 12.09
CA GLU A 64 -7.96 18.41 12.85
C GLU A 64 -8.71 17.85 14.07
N ARG A 65 -9.56 16.83 13.88
CA ARG A 65 -10.29 16.17 14.97
C ARG A 65 -9.37 15.64 16.07
N LYS A 66 -8.19 15.12 15.71
CA LYS A 66 -7.20 14.65 16.69
C LYS A 66 -6.52 15.79 17.43
N SER A 67 -6.27 16.92 16.77
CA SER A 67 -5.69 18.10 17.41
C SER A 67 -6.62 18.81 18.39
N GLN A 68 -7.94 18.61 18.22
CA GLN A 68 -8.97 19.14 19.11
C GLN A 68 -9.32 18.20 20.28
N ARG A 69 -8.67 17.03 20.39
CA ARG A 69 -8.82 16.07 21.49
C ARG A 69 -7.68 16.22 22.49
#